data_AF-A0A9Q8XMY3-F1
#
_entry.id   AF-A0A9Q8XMY3-F1
#
_cell.length_a   1.000
_cell.length_b   1.000
_cell.length_c   1.000
_cell.angle_alpha   90.00
_cell.angle_beta   90.00
_cell.angle_gamma   90.00
#
_symmetry.space_group_name_H-M   'P 1'
#
loop_
_entity.id
_entity.type
_entity.pdbx_description
1 polymer ?
#
loop_
_entity_poly.entity_id
_entity_poly.type
_entity_poly.pdbx_seq_one_letter_code
_entity_poly.pdbx_strand_id
1 'polypeptide(L)'
;MNEYQAKLKELLVKSTITTGPYTPSEFVKNTDHIAVLINGKPVYLAGESDCDASINEAKQLASSEMYKLALSKIGLTGELSYGVISGSDIDWQSSHHAIVKSESGVFEDGQGVGELIGINLTENQSLGVLMCVNDSLARILDPQCPELDNGHNLSFLAQAN
;
A
#
# COMPACT_ATOMS: atom_id res chain seq x y z
N MET A 1 -21.30 -13.98 5.27
CA MET A 1 -20.61 -12.72 4.96
C MET A 1 -21.33 -11.63 5.74
N ASN A 2 -20.67 -10.98 6.70
CA ASN A 2 -21.28 -9.89 7.45
C ASN A 2 -21.25 -8.57 6.64
N GLU A 3 -21.94 -7.53 7.11
CA GLU A 3 -22.05 -6.25 6.39
C GLU A 3 -20.67 -5.60 6.15
N TYR A 4 -19.75 -5.75 7.10
CA TYR A 4 -18.37 -5.30 6.97
C TYR A 4 -17.67 -6.00 5.79
N GLN A 5 -17.70 -7.34 5.75
CA GLN A 5 -17.08 -8.13 4.68
C GLN A 5 -17.71 -7.82 3.31
N ALA A 6 -19.03 -7.62 3.26
CA ALA A 6 -19.73 -7.26 2.04
C ALA A 6 -19.28 -5.88 1.53
N LYS A 7 -19.18 -4.89 2.42
CA LYS A 7 -18.75 -3.54 2.04
C LYS A 7 -17.28 -3.49 1.66
N LEU A 8 -16.42 -4.21 2.39
CA LEU A 8 -15.00 -4.32 2.06
C LEU A 8 -14.82 -4.91 0.65
N LYS A 9 -15.56 -5.98 0.33
CA LYS A 9 -15.53 -6.60 -1.00
C LYS A 9 -15.99 -5.63 -2.09
N GLU A 10 -17.07 -4.87 -1.85
CA GLU A 10 -17.55 -3.85 -2.79
C GLU A 10 -16.49 -2.80 -3.11
N LEU A 11 -15.77 -2.32 -2.08
CA LEU A 11 -14.71 -1.34 -2.24
C LEU A 11 -13.50 -1.90 -2.98
N LEU A 12 -13.10 -3.14 -2.68
CA LEU A 12 -12.02 -3.83 -3.40
C LEU A 12 -12.35 -4.03 -4.88
N VAL A 13 -13.59 -4.42 -5.21
CA VAL A 13 -14.05 -4.52 -6.60
C VAL A 13 -14.01 -3.17 -7.30
N LYS A 14 -14.34 -2.09 -6.57
CA LYS A 14 -14.37 -0.74 -7.14
C LYS A 14 -12.96 -0.18 -7.38
N SER A 15 -12.01 -0.53 -6.51
CA SER A 15 -10.64 -0.04 -6.57
C SER A 15 -9.94 -0.43 -7.87
N THR A 16 -9.07 0.45 -8.36
CA THR A 16 -8.16 0.19 -9.49
C THR A 16 -6.82 -0.38 -9.03
N ILE A 17 -6.69 -0.66 -7.74
CA ILE A 17 -5.52 -1.24 -7.12
C ILE A 17 -5.94 -2.32 -6.13
N THR A 18 -5.09 -3.32 -5.95
CA THR A 18 -5.33 -4.40 -5.00
C THR A 18 -4.01 -4.85 -4.37
N THR A 19 -4.11 -5.73 -3.37
CA THR A 19 -2.95 -6.39 -2.81
C THR A 19 -2.66 -7.71 -3.52
N GLY A 20 -1.38 -8.02 -3.76
CA GLY A 20 -0.93 -9.31 -4.28
C GLY A 20 0.39 -9.76 -3.65
N PRO A 21 0.73 -11.06 -3.70
CA PRO A 21 2.05 -11.55 -3.31
C PRO A 21 3.07 -11.09 -4.34
N TYR A 22 4.26 -10.76 -3.87
CA TYR A 22 5.37 -10.37 -4.72
C TYR A 22 6.68 -10.99 -4.22
N THR A 23 7.40 -11.64 -5.13
CA THR A 23 8.75 -12.14 -4.88
C THR A 23 9.76 -11.21 -5.58
N PRO A 24 10.62 -10.50 -4.84
CA PRO A 24 11.61 -9.60 -5.41
C PRO A 24 12.57 -10.31 -6.36
N SER A 25 12.70 -9.80 -7.57
CA SER A 25 13.73 -10.22 -8.52
C SER A 25 15.10 -9.72 -8.08
N GLU A 26 16.17 -10.32 -8.60
CA GLU A 26 17.54 -9.82 -8.37
C GLU A 26 17.72 -8.38 -8.83
N PHE A 27 16.98 -7.92 -9.86
CA PHE A 27 17.01 -6.52 -10.27
C PHE A 27 16.53 -5.61 -9.14
N VAL A 28 15.37 -5.90 -8.54
CA VAL A 28 14.82 -5.13 -7.41
C VAL A 28 15.75 -5.17 -6.20
N LYS A 29 16.35 -6.32 -5.89
CA LYS A 29 17.28 -6.42 -4.75
C LYS A 29 18.58 -5.61 -4.92
N ASN A 30 18.94 -5.21 -6.14
CA ASN A 30 20.21 -4.53 -6.44
C ASN A 30 20.01 -3.11 -6.99
N THR A 31 18.80 -2.56 -6.92
CA THR A 31 18.48 -1.21 -7.41
C THR A 31 18.16 -0.27 -6.25
N ASP A 32 18.45 1.02 -6.42
CA ASP A 32 18.07 2.05 -5.46
C ASP A 32 16.57 2.39 -5.60
N HIS A 33 15.87 2.35 -4.48
CA HIS A 33 14.44 2.60 -4.39
C HIS A 33 14.14 3.90 -3.68
N ILE A 34 13.04 4.55 -4.04
CA ILE A 34 12.43 5.56 -3.18
C ILE A 34 11.43 4.88 -2.24
N ALA A 35 11.59 5.13 -0.95
CA ALA A 35 10.85 4.48 0.12
C ALA A 35 10.19 5.49 1.05
N VAL A 36 9.09 5.07 1.68
CA VAL A 36 8.56 5.70 2.89
C VAL A 36 9.26 5.07 4.08
N LEU A 37 9.75 5.91 4.99
CA LEU A 37 10.54 5.52 6.14
C LEU A 37 9.84 5.91 7.44
N ILE A 38 9.96 5.06 8.45
CA ILE A 38 9.61 5.37 9.85
C ILE A 38 10.87 5.35 10.71
N ASN A 39 11.23 6.49 11.30
CA ASN A 39 12.51 6.66 12.02
C ASN A 39 13.73 6.15 11.20
N GLY A 40 13.74 6.40 9.90
CA GLY A 40 14.79 5.97 8.97
C GLY A 40 14.72 4.51 8.51
N LYS A 41 13.75 3.70 8.98
CA LYS A 41 13.56 2.32 8.51
C LYS A 41 12.50 2.24 7.42
N PRO A 42 12.74 1.54 6.30
CA PRO A 42 11.76 1.46 5.21
C PRO A 42 10.53 0.65 5.61
N VAL A 43 9.35 1.18 5.30
CA VAL A 43 8.05 0.51 5.53
C VAL A 43 7.28 0.28 4.23
N TYR A 44 7.59 1.04 3.18
CA TYR A 44 6.98 0.91 1.87
C TYR A 44 7.95 1.36 0.77
N LEU A 45 8.01 0.63 -0.33
CA LEU A 45 8.77 1.00 -1.53
C LEU A 45 7.79 1.45 -2.61
N ALA A 46 7.96 2.67 -3.12
CA ALA A 46 7.12 3.23 -4.18
C ALA A 46 7.67 3.00 -5.60
N GLY A 47 8.91 2.51 -5.72
CA GLY A 47 9.54 2.21 -7.01
C GLY A 47 11.02 2.59 -7.06
N GLU A 48 11.54 2.77 -8.27
CA GLU A 48 12.92 3.18 -8.52
C GLU A 48 13.15 4.64 -8.07
N SER A 49 14.36 4.91 -7.58
CA SER A 49 14.71 6.20 -6.96
C SER A 49 14.80 7.39 -7.93
N ASP A 50 14.85 7.13 -9.23
CA ASP A 50 14.91 8.13 -10.30
C ASP A 50 13.54 8.35 -11.00
N CYS A 51 12.50 7.63 -10.57
CA CYS A 51 11.15 7.78 -11.10
C CYS A 51 10.40 8.91 -10.37
N ASP A 52 10.15 10.02 -11.06
CA ASP A 52 9.43 11.18 -10.51
C ASP A 52 8.05 10.82 -9.93
N ALA A 53 7.35 9.87 -10.55
CA ALA A 53 6.06 9.39 -10.06
C ALA A 53 6.21 8.68 -8.71
N SER A 54 7.16 7.76 -8.59
CA SER A 54 7.47 7.05 -7.34
C SER A 54 7.96 7.99 -6.24
N ILE A 55 8.76 9.01 -6.60
CA ILE A 55 9.21 10.04 -5.64
C ILE A 55 8.01 10.81 -5.09
N ASN A 56 7.12 11.24 -5.98
CA ASN A 56 5.93 11.98 -5.60
C ASN A 56 4.97 11.12 -4.76
N GLU A 57 4.83 9.84 -5.07
CA GLU A 57 4.06 8.87 -4.30
C GLU A 57 4.60 8.74 -2.88
N ALA A 58 5.89 8.42 -2.72
CA ALA A 58 6.54 8.27 -1.42
C ALA A 58 6.42 9.55 -0.58
N LYS A 59 6.59 10.72 -1.21
CA LYS A 59 6.44 12.03 -0.55
C LYS A 59 5.01 12.26 -0.04
N GLN A 60 4.01 11.94 -0.86
CA GLN A 60 2.60 12.10 -0.48
C GLN A 60 2.21 11.13 0.64
N LEU A 61 2.64 9.87 0.57
CA LEU A 61 2.43 8.89 1.64
C LEU A 61 3.09 9.32 2.96
N ALA A 62 4.35 9.78 2.90
CA ALA A 62 5.06 10.26 4.08
C ALA A 62 4.40 11.49 4.74
N SER A 63 3.64 12.27 3.97
CA SER A 63 2.90 13.44 4.43
C SER A 63 1.43 13.14 4.78
N SER A 64 0.98 11.90 4.60
CA SER A 64 -0.42 11.52 4.80
C SER A 64 -0.72 11.16 6.25
N GLU A 65 -1.60 11.95 6.89
CA GLU A 65 -2.10 11.66 8.25
C GLU A 65 -2.85 10.32 8.31
N MET A 66 -3.55 9.94 7.24
CA MET A 66 -4.23 8.64 7.17
C MET A 66 -3.22 7.49 7.15
N TYR A 67 -2.13 7.62 6.40
CA TYR A 67 -1.08 6.60 6.34
C TYR A 67 -0.35 6.48 7.68
N LYS A 68 -0.04 7.62 8.31
CA LYS A 68 0.53 7.68 9.66
C LYS A 68 -0.36 7.02 10.70
N LEU A 69 -1.66 7.31 10.66
CA LEU A 69 -2.65 6.67 11.53
C LEU A 69 -2.66 5.15 11.32
N ALA A 70 -2.68 4.69 10.07
CA ALA A 70 -2.67 3.27 9.73
C ALA A 70 -1.44 2.54 10.29
N LEU A 71 -0.24 3.12 10.09
CA LEU A 71 1.01 2.58 10.65
C LEU A 71 0.95 2.50 12.19
N SER A 72 0.42 3.53 12.86
CA SER A 72 0.28 3.53 14.32
C SER A 72 -0.63 2.40 14.82
N LYS A 73 -1.67 2.04 14.06
CA LYS A 73 -2.62 0.96 14.41
C LYS A 73 -2.00 -0.43 14.32
N ILE A 74 -0.93 -0.58 13.53
CA ILE A 74 -0.15 -1.83 13.45
C ILE A 74 1.09 -1.79 14.34
N GLY A 75 1.20 -0.80 15.25
CA GLY A 75 2.27 -0.68 16.22
C GLY A 75 3.53 0.03 15.72
N LEU A 76 3.53 0.53 14.48
CA LEU A 76 4.64 1.29 13.92
C LEU A 76 4.43 2.78 14.19
N THR A 77 5.19 3.33 15.14
CA THR A 77 5.13 4.74 15.51
C THR A 77 6.49 5.41 15.35
N GLY A 78 6.49 6.67 14.91
CA GLY A 78 7.71 7.40 14.61
C GLY A 78 7.51 8.57 13.66
N GLU A 79 8.61 9.23 13.33
CA GLU A 79 8.64 10.25 12.29
C GLU A 79 8.56 9.58 10.92
N LEU A 80 7.58 10.02 10.12
CA LEU A 80 7.48 9.63 8.72
C LEU A 80 8.33 10.56 7.87
N SER A 81 9.09 9.94 6.98
CA SER A 81 9.89 10.61 5.97
C SER A 81 9.89 9.77 4.69
N TYR A 82 10.50 10.29 3.63
CA TYR A 82 10.77 9.53 2.42
C TYR A 82 12.25 9.70 2.08
N GLY A 83 12.85 8.68 1.46
CA GLY A 83 14.26 8.68 1.15
C GLY A 83 14.67 7.53 0.25
N VAL A 84 15.88 7.64 -0.29
CA VAL A 84 16.47 6.59 -1.11
C VAL A 84 17.02 5.49 -0.21
N ILE A 85 16.70 4.24 -0.55
CA ILE A 85 17.21 3.04 0.10
C ILE A 85 17.76 2.12 -0.98
N SER A 86 18.99 1.62 -0.78
CA SER A 86 19.51 0.57 -1.65
C SER A 86 18.72 -0.72 -1.41
N GLY A 87 18.28 -1.37 -2.48
CA GLY A 87 17.67 -2.69 -2.40
C GLY A 87 18.57 -3.70 -1.66
N SER A 88 19.90 -3.53 -1.69
CA SER A 88 20.84 -4.43 -1.00
C SER A 88 20.74 -4.35 0.53
N ASP A 89 20.20 -3.24 1.05
CA ASP A 89 20.14 -2.96 2.49
C ASP A 89 18.80 -3.43 3.10
N ILE A 90 17.91 -3.98 2.27
CA ILE A 90 16.60 -4.48 2.68
C ILE A 90 16.70 -5.95 3.05
N ASP A 91 16.13 -6.31 4.20
CA ASP A 91 15.98 -7.71 4.62
C ASP A 91 14.82 -8.39 3.86
N TRP A 92 15.09 -8.77 2.62
CA TRP A 92 14.11 -9.36 1.72
C TRP A 92 13.61 -10.71 2.23
N GLN A 93 12.29 -10.84 2.34
CA GLN A 93 11.62 -12.10 2.59
C GLN A 93 11.39 -12.87 1.28
N SER A 94 11.03 -14.15 1.40
CA SER A 94 10.69 -14.99 0.24
C SER A 94 9.49 -14.47 -0.57
N SER A 95 8.57 -13.76 0.09
CA SER A 95 7.44 -13.07 -0.51
C SER A 95 7.08 -11.87 0.38
N HIS A 96 6.64 -10.80 -0.25
CA HIS A 96 6.07 -9.62 0.40
C HIS A 96 4.64 -9.39 -0.07
N HIS A 97 3.92 -8.54 0.66
CA HIS A 97 2.66 -7.97 0.18
C HIS A 97 2.97 -6.76 -0.70
N ALA A 98 2.50 -6.79 -1.94
CA ALA A 98 2.61 -5.67 -2.86
C ALA A 98 1.24 -5.04 -3.12
N ILE A 99 1.27 -3.78 -3.54
CA ILE A 99 0.16 -3.12 -4.21
C ILE A 99 0.37 -3.27 -5.72
N VAL A 100 -0.64 -3.75 -6.41
CA VAL A 100 -0.61 -3.97 -7.86
C VAL A 100 -1.83 -3.31 -8.51
N LYS A 101 -1.74 -2.97 -9.79
CA LYS A 101 -2.90 -2.52 -10.58
C LYS A 101 -3.96 -3.62 -10.64
N SER A 102 -5.21 -3.19 -10.59
CA SER A 102 -6.42 -3.99 -10.71
C SER A 102 -7.36 -3.36 -11.72
N GLU A 103 -8.18 -4.16 -12.39
CA GLU A 103 -9.26 -3.64 -13.22
C GLU A 103 -10.48 -3.31 -12.35
N SER A 104 -10.98 -2.07 -12.45
CA SER A 104 -12.19 -1.67 -11.71
C SER A 104 -13.40 -2.49 -12.18
N GLY A 105 -14.13 -3.06 -11.24
CA GLY A 105 -15.23 -3.99 -11.49
C GLY A 105 -14.83 -5.47 -11.39
N VAL A 106 -13.54 -5.77 -11.27
CA VAL A 106 -13.02 -7.13 -11.05
C VAL A 106 -12.63 -7.32 -9.59
N PHE A 107 -13.05 -8.44 -9.00
CA PHE A 107 -12.52 -8.85 -7.70
C PHE A 107 -11.27 -9.69 -7.92
N GLU A 108 -10.12 -9.15 -7.60
CA GLU A 108 -8.87 -9.91 -7.58
C GLU A 108 -8.80 -10.73 -6.29
N ASP A 109 -8.57 -12.05 -6.42
CA ASP A 109 -8.44 -12.96 -5.28
C ASP A 109 -7.07 -12.89 -4.58
N GLY A 110 -6.21 -11.97 -5.05
CA GLY A 110 -4.87 -11.75 -4.56
C GLY A 110 -3.86 -12.81 -5.02
N GLN A 111 -4.15 -13.63 -6.03
CA GLN A 111 -3.17 -14.55 -6.64
C GLN A 111 -2.54 -14.01 -7.93
N GLY A 112 -3.06 -12.90 -8.47
CA GLY A 112 -2.60 -12.30 -9.72
C GLY A 112 -1.30 -11.50 -9.57
N VAL A 113 -0.50 -11.49 -10.64
CA VAL A 113 0.71 -10.66 -10.78
C VAL A 113 0.35 -9.42 -11.63
N GLY A 114 -0.47 -8.54 -11.07
CA GLY A 114 -0.77 -7.24 -11.68
C GLY A 114 0.50 -6.38 -11.81
N GLU A 115 0.43 -5.29 -12.57
CA GLU A 115 1.56 -4.34 -12.67
C GLU A 115 1.88 -3.80 -11.26
N LEU A 116 3.12 -3.96 -10.83
CA LEU A 116 3.58 -3.56 -9.49
C LEU A 116 3.54 -2.04 -9.34
N ILE A 117 2.86 -1.57 -8.28
CA ILE A 117 2.83 -0.16 -7.89
C ILE A 117 3.83 0.07 -6.75
N GLY A 118 3.79 -0.77 -5.71
CA GLY A 118 4.75 -0.68 -4.63
C GLY A 118 4.73 -1.88 -3.71
N ILE A 119 5.70 -1.95 -2.80
CA ILE A 119 5.94 -3.10 -1.93
C ILE A 119 5.75 -2.67 -0.48
N ASN A 120 4.85 -3.34 0.25
CA ASN A 120 4.67 -3.16 1.68
C ASN A 120 5.68 -4.01 2.45
N LEU A 121 6.61 -3.35 3.13
CA LEU A 121 7.68 -4.00 3.91
C LEU A 121 7.30 -4.23 5.39
N THR A 122 6.08 -3.90 5.79
CA THR A 122 5.61 -4.09 7.17
C THR A 122 5.12 -5.50 7.46
N GLU A 123 4.99 -6.35 6.44
CA GLU A 123 4.36 -7.67 6.49
C GLU A 123 2.89 -7.67 6.96
N ASN A 124 2.29 -6.49 7.15
CA ASN A 124 0.91 -6.37 7.58
C ASN A 124 -0.04 -6.25 6.37
N GLN A 125 -0.73 -7.34 6.04
CA GLN A 125 -1.67 -7.37 4.93
C GLN A 125 -2.79 -6.33 5.08
N SER A 126 -3.27 -6.08 6.30
CA SER A 126 -4.36 -5.12 6.55
C SER A 126 -3.98 -3.69 6.18
N LEU A 127 -2.69 -3.32 6.28
CA LEU A 127 -2.21 -2.02 5.80
C LEU A 127 -2.37 -1.90 4.28
N GLY A 128 -1.97 -2.93 3.53
CA GLY A 128 -2.11 -2.92 2.07
C GLY A 128 -3.57 -2.87 1.63
N VAL A 129 -4.45 -3.64 2.30
CA VAL A 129 -5.90 -3.59 2.03
C VAL A 129 -6.45 -2.20 2.30
N LEU A 130 -6.08 -1.57 3.42
CA LEU A 130 -6.50 -0.20 3.74
C LEU A 130 -6.05 0.79 2.66
N MET A 131 -4.82 0.67 2.16
CA MET A 131 -4.32 1.51 1.06
C MET A 131 -5.16 1.35 -0.21
N CYS A 132 -5.71 0.17 -0.46
CA CYS A 132 -6.54 -0.11 -1.65
C CYS A 132 -7.99 0.31 -1.51
N VAL A 133 -8.51 0.51 -0.29
CA VAL A 133 -9.94 0.82 -0.06
C VAL A 133 -10.20 2.19 0.56
N ASN A 134 -9.15 2.89 1.00
CA ASN A 134 -9.26 4.25 1.49
C ASN A 134 -9.04 5.24 0.33
N ASP A 135 -10.00 6.15 0.12
CA ASP A 135 -9.98 7.12 -0.99
C ASP A 135 -8.70 7.95 -1.02
N SER A 136 -8.30 8.52 0.13
CA SER A 136 -7.13 9.39 0.20
C SER A 136 -5.81 8.67 -0.05
N LEU A 137 -5.72 7.38 0.32
CA LEU A 137 -4.52 6.58 0.10
C LEU A 137 -4.47 6.00 -1.31
N ALA A 138 -5.59 5.44 -1.79
CA ALA A 138 -5.66 4.83 -3.11
C ALA A 138 -5.36 5.85 -4.21
N ARG A 139 -5.83 7.10 -4.07
CA ARG A 139 -5.55 8.17 -5.03
C ARG A 139 -4.10 8.66 -5.05
N ILE A 140 -3.32 8.40 -4.00
CA ILE A 140 -1.87 8.67 -4.01
C ILE A 140 -1.18 7.70 -4.97
N LEU A 141 -1.61 6.44 -4.97
CA LEU A 141 -1.04 5.33 -5.74
C LEU A 141 -1.59 5.28 -7.19
N ASP A 142 -2.86 5.61 -7.35
CA ASP A 142 -3.51 5.77 -8.65
C ASP A 142 -4.47 6.97 -8.61
N PRO A 143 -4.07 8.13 -9.17
CA PRO A 143 -4.91 9.31 -9.23
C PRO A 143 -6.27 9.11 -9.92
N GLN A 144 -6.38 8.07 -10.77
CA GLN A 144 -7.62 7.71 -11.48
C GLN A 144 -8.53 6.80 -10.67
N CYS A 145 -8.10 6.34 -9.50
CA CYS A 145 -8.91 5.51 -8.62
C CYS A 145 -10.26 6.21 -8.34
N PRO A 146 -11.40 5.49 -8.49
CA PRO A 146 -12.70 6.05 -8.19
C PRO A 146 -12.84 6.36 -6.69
N GLU A 147 -13.90 7.08 -6.31
CA GLU A 147 -14.16 7.39 -4.89
C GLU A 147 -14.38 6.11 -4.07
N LEU A 148 -13.63 5.95 -2.98
CA LEU A 148 -13.71 4.77 -2.09
C LEU A 148 -14.18 5.15 -0.69
N ASP A 149 -13.73 4.45 0.36
CA ASP A 149 -14.08 4.77 1.73
C ASP A 149 -13.22 5.94 2.24
N ASN A 150 -13.86 6.90 2.91
CA ASN A 150 -13.17 8.05 3.51
C ASN A 150 -12.59 7.75 4.90
N GLY A 151 -12.64 6.49 5.36
CA GLY A 151 -12.20 6.06 6.68
C GLY A 151 -13.32 5.99 7.73
N HIS A 152 -14.56 6.37 7.40
CA HIS A 152 -15.68 6.39 8.36
C HIS A 152 -16.57 5.15 8.25
N ASN A 153 -16.97 4.74 7.04
CA ASN A 153 -18.02 3.71 6.92
C ASN A 153 -17.50 2.32 7.29
N LEU A 154 -16.30 1.95 6.84
CA LEU A 154 -15.69 0.68 7.23
C LEU A 154 -15.40 0.64 8.74
N SER A 155 -14.92 1.74 9.31
CA SER A 155 -14.67 1.86 10.75
C SER A 155 -15.95 1.69 11.58
N PHE A 156 -17.06 2.27 11.13
CA PHE A 156 -18.36 2.12 11.78
C PHE A 156 -18.86 0.67 11.70
N LEU A 157 -18.80 0.05 10.52
CA LEU A 157 -19.21 -1.34 10.32
C LEU A 157 -18.34 -2.34 11.10
N ALA A 158 -17.06 -2.04 11.32
CA ALA A 158 -16.17 -2.87 12.12
C ALA A 158 -16.51 -2.85 13.63
N GLN A 159 -17.14 -1.79 14.13
CA GLN A 159 -17.56 -1.67 15.53
C GLN A 159 -18.97 -2.23 15.79
N ALA A 160 -19.78 -2.38 14.74
CA ALA A 160 -21.14 -2.92 14.81
C ALA A 160 -21.18 -4.46 14.74
N ASN A 161 -20.02 -5.10 14.55
CA ASN A 161 -19.83 -6.56 14.55
C ASN A 161 -19.06 -7.00 15.79
#